data_AF-A0A7Y1UAP5-F1
#
_entry.id   AF-A0A7Y1UAP5-F1
#
_cell.length_a   1.000
_cell.length_b   1.000
_cell.length_c   1.000
_cell.angle_alpha   90.00
_cell.angle_beta   90.00
_cell.angle_gamma   90.00
#
_symmetry.space_group_name_H-M   'P 1'
#
loop_
_entity.id
_entity.type
_entity.pdbx_description
1 polymer ?
#
loop_
_entity_poly.entity_id
_entity_poly.type
_entity_poly.pdbx_seq_one_letter_code
_entity_poly.pdbx_strand_id
1 'polypeptide(L)'
;DLDRADKQQMLQVKARQSINSWETTLEQFRLYSRTVQDYAGLLAGERQLFESGESSLFLVNRRELGYISAQIKRNEILTKNRMASLKTEYQLGILSTNFIESP
;
A
#
# COMPACT_ATOMS: atom_id res chain seq x y z
N ASP A 1 7.45 28.88 -29.20
CA ASP A 1 6.63 29.13 -27.99
C ASP A 1 5.61 28.04 -27.70
N LEU A 2 4.80 27.62 -28.69
CA LEU A 2 3.82 26.54 -28.54
C LEU A 2 4.43 25.24 -27.97
N ASP A 3 5.54 24.74 -28.54
CA ASP A 3 6.21 23.50 -28.11
C ASP A 3 6.74 23.55 -26.66
N ARG A 4 7.13 24.74 -26.16
CA ARG A 4 7.56 24.89 -24.76
C ARG A 4 6.37 24.86 -23.81
N ALA A 5 5.27 25.52 -24.16
CA ALA A 5 4.04 25.51 -23.39
C ALA A 5 3.44 24.09 -23.30
N ASP A 6 3.43 23.35 -24.43
CA ASP A 6 2.96 21.97 -24.47
C ASP A 6 3.79 21.06 -23.55
N LYS A 7 5.12 21.16 -23.61
CA LYS A 7 6.03 20.41 -22.73
C LYS A 7 5.82 20.74 -21.25
N GLN A 8 5.64 22.02 -20.92
CA GLN A 8 5.35 22.44 -19.54
C GLN A 8 4.02 21.84 -19.05
N GLN A 9 2.98 21.88 -19.89
CA GLN A 9 1.67 21.32 -19.55
C GLN A 9 1.74 19.79 -19.38
N MET A 10 2.48 19.08 -20.24
CA MET A 10 2.70 17.64 -20.09
C MET A 10 3.40 17.30 -18.77
N LEU A 11 4.41 18.06 -18.36
CA LEU A 11 5.10 17.86 -17.09
C LEU A 11 4.16 18.07 -15.89
N GLN A 12 3.36 19.15 -15.91
CA GLN A 12 2.38 19.42 -14.86
C GLN A 12 1.33 18.32 -14.74
N VAL A 13 0.79 17.85 -15.87
CA VAL A 13 -0.18 16.75 -15.90
C VAL A 13 0.44 15.48 -15.32
N LYS A 14 1.68 15.15 -15.73
CA LYS A 14 2.38 13.97 -15.25
C LYS A 14 2.62 14.02 -13.74
N ALA A 15 3.11 15.15 -13.23
CA ALA A 15 3.31 15.38 -11.79
C ALA A 15 2.00 15.25 -11.01
N ARG A 16 0.89 15.82 -11.51
CA ARG A 16 -0.41 15.67 -10.86
C ARG A 16 -0.90 14.22 -10.85
N GLN A 17 -0.68 13.49 -11.95
CA GLN A 17 -1.05 12.08 -12.04
C GLN A 17 -0.26 11.20 -11.04
N SER A 18 1.04 11.47 -10.82
CA SER A 18 1.82 10.71 -9.83
C SER A 18 1.39 11.00 -8.41
N ILE A 19 1.13 12.26 -8.05
CA ILE A 19 0.60 12.65 -6.73
C ILE A 19 -0.72 11.91 -6.46
N ASN A 20 -1.68 11.98 -7.39
CA ASN A 20 -2.97 11.31 -7.25
C ASN A 20 -2.79 9.77 -7.11
N SER A 21 -1.87 9.18 -7.86
CA SER A 21 -1.57 7.75 -7.77
C SER A 21 -0.96 7.40 -6.41
N TRP A 22 -0.06 8.24 -5.89
CA TRP A 22 0.54 8.03 -4.57
C TRP A 22 -0.50 8.12 -3.46
N GLU A 23 -1.35 9.14 -3.47
CA GLU A 23 -2.46 9.31 -2.52
C GLU A 23 -3.41 8.10 -2.53
N THR A 24 -3.83 7.66 -3.72
CA THR A 24 -4.69 6.48 -3.88
C THR A 24 -4.04 5.23 -3.28
N THR A 25 -2.76 4.99 -3.55
CA THR A 25 -2.05 3.81 -2.98
C THR A 25 -1.88 3.91 -1.46
N LEU A 26 -1.79 5.12 -0.90
CA LEU A 26 -1.73 5.35 0.53
C LEU A 26 -3.06 5.02 1.20
N GLU A 27 -4.18 5.43 0.60
CA GLU A 27 -5.52 5.08 1.07
C GLU A 27 -5.75 3.57 1.02
N GLN A 28 -5.35 2.91 -0.07
CA GLN A 28 -5.38 1.46 -0.18
C GLN A 28 -4.54 0.80 0.93
N PHE A 29 -3.34 1.29 1.19
CA PHE A 29 -2.51 0.75 2.26
C PHE A 29 -3.18 0.87 3.64
N ARG A 30 -3.81 2.02 3.94
CA ARG A 30 -4.57 2.24 5.17
C ARG A 30 -5.76 1.28 5.28
N LEU A 31 -6.49 1.08 4.19
CA LEU A 31 -7.62 0.13 4.14
C LEU A 31 -7.16 -1.29 4.44
N TYR A 32 -6.13 -1.78 3.75
CA TYR A 32 -5.64 -3.14 3.96
C TYR A 32 -4.96 -3.34 5.31
N SER A 33 -4.43 -2.27 5.91
CA SER A 33 -3.95 -2.32 7.29
C SER A 33 -5.09 -2.59 8.28
N ARG A 34 -6.26 -1.97 8.08
CA ARG A 34 -7.49 -2.29 8.84
C ARG A 34 -7.96 -3.71 8.57
N THR A 35 -7.98 -4.15 7.32
CA THR A 35 -8.35 -5.54 6.98
C THR A 35 -7.46 -6.56 7.70
N VAL A 36 -6.15 -6.33 7.79
CA VAL A 36 -5.26 -7.21 8.57
C VAL A 36 -5.66 -7.26 10.05
N GLN A 37 -6.05 -6.13 10.64
CA GLN A 37 -6.54 -6.08 12.03
C GLN A 37 -7.87 -6.83 12.19
N ASP A 38 -8.80 -6.66 11.25
CA ASP A 38 -10.09 -7.37 11.27
C ASP A 38 -9.89 -8.89 11.22
N TYR A 39 -9.01 -9.37 10.33
CA TYR A 39 -8.67 -10.79 10.24
C TYR A 39 -7.96 -11.32 11.48
N ALA A 40 -7.12 -10.50 12.13
CA ALA A 40 -6.52 -10.86 13.41
C ALA A 40 -7.58 -11.06 14.50
N GLY A 41 -8.58 -10.16 14.54
CA GLY A 41 -9.72 -10.28 15.47
C GLY A 41 -10.55 -11.54 15.22
N LEU A 42 -10.85 -11.84 13.95
CA LEU A 42 -11.57 -13.06 13.58
C LEU A 42 -10.80 -14.32 13.96
N LEU A 43 -9.49 -14.35 13.73
CA LEU A 43 -8.62 -15.46 14.14
C LEU A 43 -8.60 -15.63 15.67
N ALA A 44 -8.49 -14.52 16.41
CA ALA A 44 -8.51 -14.56 17.87
C ALA A 44 -9.83 -15.12 18.42
N GLY A 45 -10.97 -14.66 17.89
CA GLY A 45 -12.29 -15.19 18.26
C GLY A 45 -12.45 -16.68 17.93
N GLU A 46 -11.95 -17.11 16.77
CA GLU A 46 -11.99 -18.53 16.38
C GLU A 46 -11.12 -19.41 17.29
N ARG A 47 -9.94 -18.91 17.71
CA ARG A 47 -9.08 -19.61 18.68
C ARG A 47 -9.77 -19.75 20.04
N GLN A 48 -10.47 -18.71 20.50
CA GLN A 48 -11.24 -18.77 21.74
C GLN A 48 -12.36 -19.83 21.67
N LEU A 49 -13.10 -19.89 20.55
CA LEU A 49 -14.12 -20.94 20.33
C LEU A 49 -13.51 -22.34 20.25
N PHE A 50 -12.32 -22.46 19.67
CA PHE A 50 -11.61 -23.74 19.63
C PHE A 50 -11.18 -24.20 21.02
N GLU A 51 -10.66 -23.30 21.85
CA GLU A 51 -10.28 -23.58 23.23
C GLU A 51 -11.46 -23.97 24.12
N SER A 52 -12.68 -23.45 23.84
CA SER A 52 -13.91 -23.88 24.51
C SER A 52 -14.51 -25.18 23.95
N GLY A 53 -13.94 -25.74 22.88
CA GLY A 53 -14.44 -26.95 22.21
C GLY A 53 -15.60 -26.70 21.24
N GLU A 54 -15.94 -25.45 20.95
CA GLU A 54 -17.03 -25.04 20.05
C GLU A 54 -16.59 -24.86 18.58
N SER A 55 -15.28 -24.92 18.31
CA SER A 55 -14.72 -24.86 16.95
C SER A 55 -13.81 -26.07 16.65
N SER A 56 -13.33 -26.14 15.41
CA SER A 56 -12.44 -27.19 14.92
C SER A 56 -11.09 -26.63 14.49
N LEU A 57 -10.05 -27.46 14.55
CA LEU A 57 -8.71 -27.12 14.06
C LEU A 57 -8.73 -26.63 12.61
N PHE A 58 -9.63 -27.19 11.79
CA PHE A 58 -9.80 -26.77 10.40
C PHE A 58 -10.30 -25.33 10.25
N LEU A 59 -11.23 -24.89 11.12
CA LEU A 59 -11.72 -23.52 11.10
C LEU A 59 -10.64 -22.52 11.54
N VAL A 60 -9.90 -22.86 12.60
CA VAL A 60 -8.74 -22.06 13.04
C VAL A 60 -7.72 -21.94 11.91
N ASN A 61 -7.36 -23.04 11.26
CA ASN A 61 -6.44 -23.04 10.12
C ASN A 61 -6.95 -22.17 8.96
N ARG A 62 -8.24 -22.21 8.66
CA ARG A 62 -8.84 -21.37 7.62
C ARG A 62 -8.74 -19.88 7.97
N ARG A 63 -8.99 -19.50 9.23
CA ARG A 63 -8.84 -18.11 9.70
C ARG A 63 -7.40 -17.64 9.65
N GLU A 64 -6.46 -18.50 10.06
CA GLU A 64 -5.02 -18.23 10.02
C GLU A 64 -4.56 -17.96 8.58
N LEU A 65 -4.95 -18.82 7.63
CA LEU A 65 -4.66 -18.62 6.21
C LEU A 65 -5.24 -17.30 5.69
N GLY A 66 -6.44 -16.92 6.11
CA GLY A 66 -7.04 -15.63 5.78
C GLY A 66 -6.22 -14.45 6.31
N TYR A 67 -5.78 -14.53 7.57
CA TYR A 67 -4.94 -13.52 8.20
C TYR A 67 -3.59 -13.36 7.48
N ILE A 68 -2.91 -14.47 7.19
CA ILE A 68 -1.65 -14.47 6.44
C ILE A 68 -1.85 -13.88 5.04
N SER A 69 -2.93 -14.25 4.35
CA SER A 69 -3.25 -13.72 3.01
C SER A 69 -3.47 -12.21 3.04
N ALA A 70 -4.18 -11.70 4.05
CA ALA A 70 -4.37 -10.27 4.25
C ALA A 70 -3.04 -9.54 4.49
N GLN A 71 -2.13 -10.13 5.29
CA GLN A 71 -0.79 -9.58 5.52
C GLN A 71 0.05 -9.50 4.24
N ILE A 72 0.06 -10.57 3.44
CA ILE A 72 0.74 -10.60 2.14
C ILE A 72 0.21 -9.48 1.25
N LYS A 73 -1.11 -9.32 1.18
CA LYS A 73 -1.73 -8.29 0.35
C LYS A 73 -1.39 -6.87 0.82
N ARG A 74 -1.40 -6.63 2.14
CA ARG A 74 -0.96 -5.36 2.72
C ARG A 74 0.49 -5.03 2.34
N ASN A 75 1.38 -6.01 2.37
CA ASN A 75 2.79 -5.83 2.00
C ASN A 75 2.99 -5.55 0.50
N GLU A 76 2.20 -6.18 -0.37
CA GLU A 76 2.18 -5.87 -1.80
C GLU A 76 1.81 -4.39 -2.04
N ILE A 77 0.78 -3.90 -1.35
CA ILE A 77 0.30 -2.52 -1.47
C ILE A 77 1.31 -1.53 -0.86
N LEU A 78 1.96 -1.88 0.24
CA LEU A 78 3.04 -1.07 0.81
C LEU A 78 4.17 -0.87 -0.20
N THR A 79 4.58 -1.94 -0.89
CA THR A 79 5.61 -1.86 -1.92
C THR A 79 5.16 -0.95 -3.08
N LYS A 80 3.90 -1.10 -3.53
CA LYS A 80 3.31 -0.23 -4.57
C LYS A 80 3.26 1.24 -4.14
N ASN A 81 2.90 1.52 -2.90
CA ASN A 81 2.88 2.88 -2.36
C ASN A 81 4.28 3.51 -2.32
N ARG A 82 5.30 2.74 -1.91
CA ARG A 82 6.70 3.20 -1.95
C ARG A 82 7.17 3.50 -3.37
N MET A 83 6.87 2.64 -4.33
CA MET A 83 7.16 2.88 -5.74
C MET A 83 6.44 4.14 -6.27
N ALA A 84 5.19 4.37 -5.88
CA ALA A 84 4.44 5.55 -6.26
C ALA A 84 5.03 6.84 -5.66
N SER A 85 5.51 6.81 -4.41
CA SER A 85 6.25 7.92 -3.78
C SER A 85 7.50 8.27 -4.59
N LEU A 86 8.36 7.28 -4.85
CA LEU A 86 9.60 7.48 -5.61
C LEU A 86 9.33 8.02 -7.03
N LYS A 87 8.29 7.52 -7.69
CA LYS A 87 7.87 8.02 -9.00
C LYS A 87 7.41 9.47 -8.94
N THR A 88 6.73 9.86 -7.86
CA THR A 88 6.29 11.24 -7.63
C THR A 88 7.49 12.15 -7.40
N GLU A 89 8.41 11.77 -6.51
CA GLU A 89 9.65 12.51 -6.22
C GLU A 89 10.51 12.70 -7.48
N TYR A 90 10.61 11.68 -8.33
CA TYR A 90 11.31 11.77 -9.62
C TYR A 90 10.65 12.78 -10.56
N GLN A 91 9.32 12.77 -10.67
CA GLN A 91 8.60 13.69 -11.56
C GLN A 91 8.61 15.14 -11.05
N LEU A 92 8.75 15.34 -9.75
CA LEU A 92 8.92 16.65 -9.12
C LEU A 92 10.38 17.14 -9.17
N GLY A 93 11.33 16.31 -9.63
CA GLY A 93 12.75 16.67 -9.69
C GLY A 93 13.47 16.67 -8.34
N ILE A 94 12.83 16.18 -7.28
CA ILE A 94 13.38 16.10 -5.92
C ILE A 94 14.37 14.93 -5.80
N LEU A 95 14.14 13.84 -6.53
CA LEU A 95 15.01 12.66 -6.47
C LEU A 95 16.43 12.97 -6.99
N SER A 96 16.56 13.87 -7.97
CA SER A 96 17.87 14.26 -8.52
C SER A 96 18.66 15.17 -7.61
N THR A 97 18.04 15.99 -6.76
CA THR A 97 18.76 16.92 -5.88
C THR A 97 19.47 16.20 -4.74
N ASN A 98 18.86 15.15 -4.17
CA ASN A 98 19.46 14.38 -3.08
C ASN A 98 20.65 13.52 -3.52
N PHE A 99 20.72 13.15 -4.81
CA PHE A 99 21.87 12.41 -5.37
C PHE A 99 23.09 13.29 -5.67
N ILE A 100 22.91 14.61 -5.81
CA ILE A 100 23.99 15.57 -6.12
C ILE A 100 24.67 16.09 -4.84
N GLU A 101 23.99 15.99 -3.67
CA GLU A 101 24.53 16.39 -2.36
C GLU A 101 25.15 15.24 -1.55
N SER A 102 25.30 14.04 -2.13
CA SER A 102 26.01 12.94 -1.48
C SER A 102 27.51 13.03 -1.80
N PRO A 103 28.41 13.28 -0.82
CA PRO A 103 29.86 13.26 -1.02
C PRO A 103 30.42 11.88 -1.34
#